data_AF-A0A7X6Y7T0-F1
#
_entry.id   AF-A0A7X6Y7T0-F1
#
_cell.length_a   1.000
_cell.length_b   1.000
_cell.length_c   1.000
_cell.angle_alpha   90.00
_cell.angle_beta   90.00
_cell.angle_gamma   90.00
#
_symmetry.space_group_name_H-M   'P 1'
#
loop_
_entity.id
_entity.type
_entity.pdbx_description
1 polymer ?
#
loop_
_entity_poly.entity_id
_entity_poly.type
_entity_poly.pdbx_seq_one_letter_code
_entity_poly.pdbx_strand_id
1 'polypeptide(L)'
;MVERTRALGQGRNVGCFGFVDEDGYISSHTELVDGGLSGIPLRVLLGKVAVMEHNSIIEGLKQLPENAVFITTRPGKTGLITDVTGVDFFNLPVVSIGVKNDGVAGIGLMMPKPRHYDLATEAEKLNLETLDTDTMEAEREVLRKTNELGLAYLELSESLETVDLPEKPPVCLASRKDYWRLPRRKVEALNGELAKELVAKSISIGQGREVSVMGLLDEQGTVQPLGKIIAGGMGFVPARLMASSAADIEGKSLREIYGELLPPNAVIVHTHPGGTGVMHVGDASAGPGTWGRPIVAIGHDQDGEIKGATVIEVEDRLYRLADEDEKLNLAFFEAGTPEAEADIRNRKFGIAQEYTGLCKPIELV
;
A
#
# COMPACT_ATOMS: atom_id res chain seq x y z
N MET A 1 9.07 23.68 2.26
CA MET A 1 9.27 22.32 1.71
C MET A 1 10.51 22.22 0.82
N VAL A 2 10.64 23.02 -0.25
CA VAL A 2 11.80 22.99 -1.18
C VAL A 2 13.15 23.10 -0.46
N GLU A 3 13.27 24.04 0.48
CA GLU A 3 14.48 24.19 1.29
C GLU A 3 14.80 22.95 2.10
N ARG A 4 13.79 22.30 2.69
CA ARG A 4 13.96 21.04 3.42
C ARG A 4 14.43 19.93 2.49
N THR A 5 13.81 19.76 1.33
CA THR A 5 14.24 18.79 0.29
C THR A 5 15.69 19.01 -0.11
N ARG A 6 16.12 20.28 -0.28
CA ARG A 6 17.51 20.62 -0.59
C ARG A 6 18.45 20.25 0.56
N ALA A 7 18.05 20.53 1.81
CA ALA A 7 18.82 20.19 3.00
C ALA A 7 18.98 18.67 3.19
N LEU A 8 17.98 17.87 2.84
CA LEU A 8 18.07 16.40 2.89
C LEU A 8 19.02 15.82 1.85
N GLY A 9 19.10 16.43 0.66
CA GLY A 9 19.91 15.92 -0.45
C GLY A 9 19.50 14.53 -0.95
N GLN A 10 20.38 13.89 -1.72
CA GLN A 10 20.29 12.48 -2.14
C GLN A 10 18.97 12.06 -2.83
N GLY A 11 18.25 13.00 -3.45
CA GLY A 11 16.97 12.71 -4.09
C GLY A 11 15.85 12.36 -3.11
N ARG A 12 15.99 12.67 -1.81
CA ARG A 12 14.96 12.44 -0.80
C ARG A 12 13.82 13.45 -0.93
N ASN A 13 12.59 12.97 -0.91
CA ASN A 13 11.41 13.83 -0.90
C ASN A 13 11.04 14.29 0.52
N VAL A 14 10.12 15.25 0.58
CA VAL A 14 9.45 15.69 1.81
C VAL A 14 7.94 15.60 1.53
N GLY A 15 7.16 15.20 2.53
CA GLY A 15 5.71 15.14 2.46
C GLY A 15 5.01 15.79 3.63
N CYS A 16 3.76 16.20 3.43
CA CYS A 16 2.84 16.59 4.50
C CYS A 16 1.39 16.46 4.02
N PHE A 17 0.43 16.65 4.93
CA PHE A 17 -0.95 16.93 4.57
C PHE A 17 -1.19 18.44 4.64
N GLY A 18 -1.73 19.01 3.57
CA GLY A 18 -2.30 20.36 3.56
C GLY A 18 -3.80 20.33 3.80
N PHE A 19 -4.38 21.46 4.18
CA PHE A 19 -5.83 21.60 4.40
C PHE A 19 -6.38 22.79 3.64
N VAL A 20 -7.42 22.53 2.85
CA VAL A 20 -8.13 23.52 2.04
C VAL A 20 -9.12 24.28 2.91
N ASP A 21 -9.11 25.61 2.84
CA ASP A 21 -10.08 26.47 3.51
C ASP A 21 -11.32 26.77 2.63
N GLU A 22 -12.24 27.58 3.15
CA GLU A 22 -13.50 27.92 2.50
C GLU A 22 -13.31 28.69 1.18
N ASP A 23 -12.18 29.39 1.03
CA ASP A 23 -11.83 30.16 -0.17
C ASP A 23 -11.11 29.29 -1.22
N GLY A 24 -10.87 28.00 -0.92
CA GLY A 24 -10.23 27.05 -1.83
C GLY A 24 -8.70 27.06 -1.76
N TYR A 25 -8.10 27.73 -0.77
CA TYR A 25 -6.65 27.76 -0.60
C TYR A 25 -6.16 26.67 0.34
N ILE A 26 -5.00 26.08 0.01
CA ILE A 26 -4.25 25.26 0.97
C ILE A 26 -3.57 26.21 1.95
N SER A 27 -4.25 26.58 3.03
CA SER A 27 -3.81 27.65 3.94
C SER A 27 -3.25 27.16 5.28
N SER A 28 -3.17 25.85 5.50
CA SER A 28 -2.45 25.23 6.61
C SER A 28 -1.94 23.84 6.23
N HIS A 29 -0.97 23.33 6.97
CA HIS A 29 -0.39 22.00 6.75
C HIS A 29 0.08 21.36 8.05
N THR A 30 0.28 20.04 8.03
CA THR A 30 0.93 19.32 9.13
C THR A 30 2.44 19.55 9.15
N GLU A 31 3.11 19.12 10.22
CA GLU A 31 4.57 19.04 10.21
C GLU A 31 5.08 18.27 8.98
N LEU A 32 6.22 18.72 8.47
CA LEU A 32 6.88 18.06 7.34
C LEU A 32 7.45 16.71 7.78
N VAL A 33 7.33 15.72 6.91
CA VAL A 33 7.89 14.38 7.07
C VAL A 33 8.92 14.17 5.98
N ASP A 34 10.14 13.86 6.38
CA ASP A 34 11.23 13.57 5.45
C ASP A 34 11.03 12.19 4.82
N GLY A 35 11.46 12.03 3.56
CA GLY A 35 11.50 10.73 2.89
C GLY A 35 12.62 9.86 3.45
N GLY A 36 12.31 8.60 3.72
CA GLY A 36 13.27 7.55 4.07
C GLY A 36 13.72 6.74 2.85
N LEU A 37 14.36 5.59 3.11
CA LEU A 37 14.87 4.68 2.08
C LEU A 37 13.81 4.22 1.07
N SER A 38 12.57 4.07 1.53
CA SER A 38 11.43 3.59 0.74
C SER A 38 10.45 4.71 0.34
N GLY A 39 10.89 5.98 0.34
CA GLY A 39 10.03 7.14 0.12
C GLY A 39 9.45 7.71 1.42
N ILE A 40 8.29 8.37 1.36
CA ILE A 40 7.69 8.98 2.56
C ILE A 40 7.16 7.87 3.48
N PRO A 41 7.63 7.80 4.74
CA PRO A 41 7.12 6.84 5.73
C PRO A 41 5.65 7.16 6.02
N LEU A 42 4.75 6.26 5.60
CA LEU A 42 3.32 6.50 5.58
C LEU A 42 2.73 6.53 6.99
N ARG A 43 3.22 5.69 7.91
CA ARG A 43 2.73 5.67 9.29
C ARG A 43 3.19 6.92 10.04
N VAL A 44 4.41 7.39 9.81
CA VAL A 44 4.89 8.69 10.34
C VAL A 44 4.07 9.86 9.78
N LEU A 45 3.78 9.86 8.47
CA LEU A 45 2.96 10.87 7.81
C LEU A 45 1.54 10.90 8.37
N LEU A 46 0.87 9.75 8.43
CA LEU A 46 -0.48 9.62 9.00
C LEU A 46 -0.50 9.93 10.49
N GLY A 47 0.60 9.66 11.22
CA GLY A 47 0.77 10.02 12.63
C GLY A 47 0.64 11.52 12.92
N LYS A 48 0.72 12.39 11.89
CA LYS A 48 0.48 13.84 12.04
C LYS A 48 -1.00 14.22 12.09
N VAL A 49 -1.87 13.34 11.61
CA VAL A 49 -3.32 13.56 11.50
C VAL A 49 -4.17 12.55 12.26
N ALA A 50 -3.62 11.38 12.56
CA ALA A 50 -4.30 10.24 13.13
C ALA A 50 -3.43 9.59 14.22
N VAL A 51 -4.07 8.88 15.15
CA VAL A 51 -3.33 8.00 16.07
C VAL A 51 -3.00 6.71 15.31
N MET A 52 -1.72 6.48 15.05
CA MET A 52 -1.26 5.28 14.32
C MET A 52 -0.86 4.12 15.23
N GLU A 53 -0.68 4.40 16.53
CA GLU A 53 -0.46 3.36 17.53
C GLU A 53 -1.64 2.38 17.48
N HIS A 54 -1.31 1.10 17.30
CA HIS A 54 -2.28 0.01 17.15
C HIS A 54 -3.13 0.02 15.87
N ASN A 55 -2.92 0.91 14.91
CA ASN A 55 -3.80 0.99 13.74
C ASN A 55 -3.06 0.66 12.43
N SER A 56 -3.78 0.04 11.51
CA SER A 56 -3.36 -0.16 10.12
C SER A 56 -3.36 1.15 9.34
N ILE A 57 -2.75 1.14 8.14
CA ILE A 57 -2.72 2.32 7.27
C ILE A 57 -4.14 2.74 6.87
N ILE A 58 -5.03 1.81 6.52
CA ILE A 58 -6.43 2.13 6.16
C ILE A 58 -7.20 2.78 7.31
N GLU A 59 -6.99 2.34 8.55
CA GLU A 59 -7.59 2.96 9.74
C GLU A 59 -7.07 4.39 9.97
N GLY A 60 -5.79 4.64 9.65
CA GLY A 60 -5.22 5.98 9.61
C GLY A 60 -5.81 6.84 8.48
N LEU A 61 -5.92 6.27 7.27
CA LEU A 61 -6.50 6.96 6.11
C LEU A 61 -7.96 7.38 6.37
N LYS A 62 -8.78 6.54 7.00
CA LYS A 62 -10.17 6.87 7.32
C LYS A 62 -10.32 8.02 8.33
N GLN A 63 -9.25 8.45 8.99
CA GLN A 63 -9.24 9.61 9.89
C GLN A 63 -8.86 10.92 9.20
N LEU A 64 -8.39 10.88 7.94
CA LEU A 64 -8.09 12.09 7.17
C LEU A 64 -9.36 12.93 6.96
N PRO A 65 -9.31 14.25 7.25
CA PRO A 65 -10.46 15.12 7.02
C PRO A 65 -10.71 15.27 5.51
N GLU A 66 -11.96 15.58 5.15
CA GLU A 66 -12.39 15.68 3.75
C GLU A 66 -11.66 16.79 2.97
N ASN A 67 -11.24 17.85 3.66
CA ASN A 67 -10.50 18.98 3.07
C ASN A 67 -8.97 18.75 3.03
N ALA A 68 -8.49 17.52 3.27
CA ALA A 68 -7.08 17.21 3.22
C ALA A 68 -6.55 17.10 1.78
N VAL A 69 -5.29 17.48 1.59
CA VAL A 69 -4.53 17.33 0.35
C VAL A 69 -3.19 16.70 0.69
N PHE A 70 -2.77 15.69 -0.07
CA PHE A 70 -1.43 15.13 0.09
C PHE A 70 -0.42 15.97 -0.72
N ILE A 71 0.60 16.50 -0.06
CA ILE A 71 1.62 17.34 -0.69
C ILE A 71 2.97 16.63 -0.58
N THR A 72 3.68 16.49 -1.70
CA THR A 72 5.03 15.92 -1.72
C THR A 72 5.96 16.68 -2.66
N THR A 73 7.25 16.74 -2.33
CA THR A 73 8.27 17.24 -3.25
C THR A 73 8.82 16.11 -4.13
N ARG A 74 9.15 16.39 -5.38
CA ARG A 74 9.82 15.45 -6.30
C ARG A 74 11.18 16.03 -6.73
N PRO A 75 12.29 15.70 -6.02
CA PRO A 75 13.61 16.17 -6.40
C PRO A 75 14.02 15.63 -7.78
N GLY A 76 14.62 16.49 -8.61
CA GLY A 76 15.00 16.18 -9.99
C GLY A 76 13.85 16.21 -11.00
N LYS A 77 12.62 16.56 -10.59
CA LYS A 77 11.41 16.58 -11.44
C LYS A 77 10.78 17.97 -11.47
N THR A 78 9.86 18.19 -12.41
CA THR A 78 9.15 19.47 -12.62
C THR A 78 7.85 19.60 -11.84
N GLY A 79 7.46 18.57 -11.09
CA GLY A 79 6.18 18.53 -10.36
C GLY A 79 5.09 17.75 -11.09
N LEU A 80 5.30 17.42 -12.38
CA LEU A 80 4.44 16.53 -13.16
C LEU A 80 4.20 15.21 -12.41
N ILE A 81 2.94 14.79 -12.30
CA ILE A 81 2.53 13.53 -11.69
C ILE A 81 2.32 12.53 -12.82
N THR A 82 3.08 11.43 -12.81
CA THR A 82 3.14 10.46 -13.92
C THR A 82 2.59 9.09 -13.55
N ASP A 83 1.78 9.04 -12.49
CA ASP A 83 1.11 7.84 -11.98
C ASP A 83 -0.15 8.26 -11.22
N VAL A 84 -1.06 7.31 -11.01
CA VAL A 84 -2.32 7.53 -10.28
C VAL A 84 -2.31 6.92 -8.87
N THR A 85 -1.17 6.36 -8.43
CA THR A 85 -1.08 5.58 -7.19
C THR A 85 -1.43 6.42 -5.96
N GLY A 86 -0.95 7.66 -5.90
CA GLY A 86 -1.24 8.56 -4.78
C GLY A 86 -2.73 8.88 -4.66
N VAL A 87 -3.39 9.27 -5.76
CA VAL A 87 -4.82 9.61 -5.74
C VAL A 87 -5.69 8.39 -5.45
N ASP A 88 -5.34 7.22 -5.98
CA ASP A 88 -6.06 5.98 -5.71
C ASP A 88 -5.94 5.52 -4.25
N PHE A 89 -4.73 5.57 -3.70
CA PHE A 89 -4.47 5.12 -2.34
C PHE A 89 -5.11 6.03 -1.28
N PHE A 90 -4.88 7.34 -1.37
CA PHE A 90 -5.37 8.29 -0.36
C PHE A 90 -6.83 8.71 -0.57
N ASN A 91 -7.34 8.62 -1.81
CA ASN A 91 -8.59 9.24 -2.24
C ASN A 91 -8.66 10.74 -1.91
N LEU A 92 -7.57 11.47 -2.17
CA LEU A 92 -7.43 12.90 -1.90
C LEU A 92 -6.73 13.57 -3.09
N PRO A 93 -6.84 14.90 -3.24
CA PRO A 93 -5.98 15.63 -4.16
C PRO A 93 -4.51 15.42 -3.82
N VAL A 94 -3.69 15.24 -4.84
CA VAL A 94 -2.24 15.08 -4.71
C VAL A 94 -1.54 16.27 -5.36
N VAL A 95 -0.73 16.97 -4.57
CA VAL A 95 0.12 18.07 -5.02
C VAL A 95 1.57 17.61 -5.04
N SER A 96 2.22 17.79 -6.19
CA SER A 96 3.59 17.39 -6.43
C SER A 96 4.44 18.61 -6.77
N ILE A 97 5.35 18.97 -5.88
CA ILE A 97 6.26 20.12 -6.02
C ILE A 97 7.57 19.65 -6.64
N GLY A 98 7.84 20.02 -7.88
CA GLY A 98 9.11 19.75 -8.54
C GLY A 98 10.25 20.58 -7.98
N VAL A 99 11.39 19.94 -7.72
CA VAL A 99 12.60 20.63 -7.25
C VAL A 99 13.75 20.41 -8.23
N LYS A 100 14.18 21.48 -8.92
CA LYS A 100 15.35 21.51 -9.82
C LYS A 100 16.13 22.81 -9.63
N ASN A 101 17.43 22.78 -9.92
CA ASN A 101 18.30 23.96 -9.92
C ASN A 101 18.10 24.85 -8.67
N ASP A 102 18.07 24.21 -7.49
CA ASP A 102 17.92 24.88 -6.20
C ASP A 102 16.59 25.60 -5.94
N GLY A 103 15.55 25.41 -6.78
CA GLY A 103 14.25 26.07 -6.62
C GLY A 103 13.05 25.20 -7.03
N VAL A 104 11.88 25.86 -7.05
CA VAL A 104 10.64 25.27 -7.57
C VAL A 104 10.73 25.20 -9.09
N ALA A 105 10.56 24.00 -9.64
CA ALA A 105 10.50 23.79 -11.09
C ALA A 105 9.07 23.85 -11.64
N GLY A 106 8.09 23.57 -10.80
CA GLY A 106 6.66 23.55 -11.12
C GLY A 106 5.89 22.81 -10.03
N ILE A 107 4.58 22.99 -10.01
CA ILE A 107 3.69 22.34 -9.04
C ILE A 107 2.56 21.69 -9.82
N GLY A 108 2.47 20.36 -9.74
CA GLY A 108 1.38 19.59 -10.32
C GLY A 108 0.29 19.32 -9.30
N LEU A 109 -0.97 19.32 -9.75
CA LEU A 109 -2.15 18.90 -9.00
C LEU A 109 -2.83 17.75 -9.75
N MET A 110 -3.16 16.67 -9.04
CA MET A 110 -4.04 15.63 -9.53
C MET A 110 -5.22 15.47 -8.59
N MET A 111 -6.43 15.67 -9.12
CA MET A 111 -7.66 15.48 -8.38
C MET A 111 -8.11 14.01 -8.37
N PRO A 112 -8.73 13.53 -7.29
CA PRO A 112 -9.38 12.21 -7.26
C PRO A 112 -10.54 12.18 -8.27
N LYS A 113 -10.51 11.24 -9.22
CA LYS A 113 -11.56 11.06 -10.24
C LYS A 113 -11.75 9.56 -10.52
N PRO A 114 -12.97 9.07 -10.76
CA PRO A 114 -13.25 7.66 -11.07
C PRO A 114 -12.29 7.05 -12.11
N ARG A 115 -12.10 7.76 -13.23
CA ARG A 115 -11.20 7.35 -14.31
C ARG A 115 -9.77 7.07 -13.85
N HIS A 116 -9.26 7.77 -12.82
CA HIS A 116 -7.89 7.57 -12.33
C HIS A 116 -7.76 6.23 -11.60
N TYR A 117 -8.81 5.79 -10.91
CA TYR A 117 -8.82 4.48 -10.25
C TYR A 117 -8.98 3.34 -11.27
N ASP A 118 -9.72 3.58 -12.34
CA ASP A 118 -9.83 2.62 -13.44
C ASP A 118 -8.48 2.43 -14.14
N LEU A 119 -7.74 3.52 -14.38
CA LEU A 119 -6.37 3.46 -14.90
C LEU A 119 -5.41 2.74 -13.94
N ALA A 120 -5.57 2.91 -12.62
CA ALA A 120 -4.79 2.15 -11.63
C ALA A 120 -5.08 0.64 -11.74
N THR A 121 -6.35 0.28 -11.97
CA THR A 121 -6.75 -1.12 -12.21
C THR A 121 -6.13 -1.66 -13.50
N GLU A 122 -6.15 -0.87 -14.58
CA GLU A 122 -5.54 -1.23 -15.85
C GLU A 122 -4.03 -1.44 -15.72
N ALA A 123 -3.34 -0.59 -14.95
CA ALA A 123 -1.92 -0.75 -14.66
C ALA A 123 -1.62 -2.09 -13.96
N GLU A 124 -2.42 -2.46 -12.95
CA GLU A 124 -2.27 -3.75 -12.27
C GLU A 124 -2.52 -4.92 -13.23
N LYS A 125 -3.52 -4.82 -14.12
CA LYS A 125 -3.81 -5.86 -15.14
C LYS A 125 -2.66 -6.02 -16.12
N LEU A 126 -2.16 -4.92 -16.69
CA LEU A 126 -1.05 -4.96 -17.65
C LEU A 126 0.23 -5.52 -17.03
N ASN A 127 0.49 -5.22 -15.75
CA ASN A 127 1.62 -5.82 -15.04
C ASN A 127 1.50 -7.35 -14.93
N LEU A 128 0.28 -7.87 -14.71
CA LEU A 128 0.05 -9.31 -14.72
C LEU A 128 0.06 -9.91 -16.13
N GLU A 129 -0.55 -9.24 -17.12
CA GLU A 129 -0.51 -9.68 -18.52
C GLU A 129 0.94 -9.85 -19.00
N THR A 130 1.85 -8.97 -18.59
CA THR A 130 3.28 -9.06 -18.92
C THR A 130 3.92 -10.37 -18.44
N LEU A 131 3.45 -10.92 -17.32
CA LEU A 131 3.92 -12.20 -16.78
C LEU A 131 3.31 -13.41 -17.48
N ASP A 132 2.18 -13.20 -18.18
CA ASP A 132 1.35 -14.25 -18.78
C ASP A 132 1.65 -14.44 -20.27
N THR A 133 2.48 -13.58 -20.87
CA THR A 133 2.81 -13.67 -22.29
C THR A 133 3.87 -14.74 -22.56
N ASP A 134 3.52 -15.72 -23.40
CA ASP A 134 4.43 -16.81 -23.83
C ASP A 134 5.12 -16.56 -25.18
N THR A 135 4.84 -15.43 -25.84
CA THR A 135 5.37 -15.10 -27.17
C THR A 135 5.87 -13.66 -27.24
N MET A 136 6.90 -13.43 -28.07
CA MET A 136 7.44 -12.09 -28.29
C MET A 136 6.40 -11.13 -28.87
N GLU A 137 5.49 -11.62 -29.72
CA GLU A 137 4.41 -10.83 -30.30
C GLU A 137 3.39 -10.38 -29.25
N ALA A 138 2.98 -11.29 -28.35
CA ALA A 138 2.08 -10.95 -27.25
C ALA A 138 2.75 -9.97 -26.28
N GLU A 139 4.01 -10.21 -25.91
CA GLU A 139 4.78 -9.31 -25.04
C GLU A 139 4.91 -7.91 -25.65
N ARG A 140 5.21 -7.81 -26.96
CA ARG A 140 5.23 -6.53 -27.68
C ARG A 140 3.88 -5.78 -27.61
N GLU A 141 2.77 -6.50 -27.66
CA GLU A 141 1.43 -5.89 -27.55
C GLU A 141 1.18 -5.35 -26.15
N VAL A 142 1.48 -6.13 -25.11
CA VAL A 142 1.34 -5.69 -23.71
C VAL A 142 2.23 -4.48 -23.44
N LEU A 143 3.50 -4.50 -23.90
CA LEU A 143 4.40 -3.35 -23.78
C LEU A 143 3.88 -2.11 -24.52
N ARG A 144 3.20 -2.27 -25.66
CA ARG A 144 2.56 -1.14 -26.36
C ARG A 144 1.46 -0.52 -25.51
N LYS A 145 0.56 -1.33 -24.94
CA LYS A 145 -0.50 -0.85 -24.04
C LYS A 145 0.07 -0.19 -22.79
N THR A 146 1.11 -0.77 -22.18
CA THR A 146 1.79 -0.17 -21.02
C THR A 146 2.38 1.21 -21.36
N ASN A 147 2.96 1.37 -22.56
CA ASN A 147 3.45 2.67 -23.01
C ASN A 147 2.30 3.66 -23.29
N GLU A 148 1.21 3.22 -23.89
CA GLU A 148 0.01 4.05 -24.11
C GLU A 148 -0.59 4.54 -22.79
N LEU A 149 -0.68 3.65 -21.79
CA LEU A 149 -1.09 4.01 -20.43
C LEU A 149 -0.12 5.02 -19.79
N GLY A 150 1.19 4.80 -19.95
CA GLY A 150 2.23 5.73 -19.49
C GLY A 150 2.11 7.12 -20.13
N LEU A 151 1.76 7.20 -21.42
CA LEU A 151 1.49 8.45 -22.11
C LEU A 151 0.21 9.11 -21.59
N ALA A 152 -0.85 8.33 -21.32
CA ALA A 152 -2.10 8.85 -20.76
C ALA A 152 -1.88 9.54 -19.41
N TYR A 153 -0.97 9.04 -18.57
CA TYR A 153 -0.64 9.66 -17.29
C TYR A 153 -0.06 11.08 -17.41
N LEU A 154 0.61 11.41 -18.51
CA LEU A 154 1.22 12.73 -18.70
C LEU A 154 0.17 13.86 -18.77
N GLU A 155 -1.06 13.52 -19.13
CA GLU A 155 -2.16 14.48 -19.36
C GLU A 155 -3.17 14.53 -18.20
N LEU A 156 -2.91 13.83 -17.09
CA LEU A 156 -3.86 13.75 -15.97
C LEU A 156 -3.69 14.85 -14.93
N SER A 157 -2.46 15.37 -14.76
CA SER A 157 -2.17 16.42 -13.77
C SER A 157 -2.17 17.79 -14.40
N GLU A 158 -2.68 18.76 -13.65
CA GLU A 158 -2.74 20.16 -14.05
C GLU A 158 -1.69 20.98 -13.29
N SER A 159 -1.32 22.14 -13.81
CA SER A 159 -0.46 23.08 -13.07
C SER A 159 -1.25 23.73 -11.94
N LEU A 160 -0.67 23.78 -10.74
CA LEU A 160 -1.25 24.50 -9.60
C LEU A 160 -0.57 25.86 -9.44
N GLU A 161 -1.37 26.92 -9.41
CA GLU A 161 -0.88 28.28 -9.16
C GLU A 161 -0.49 28.47 -7.70
N THR A 162 0.55 29.27 -7.47
CA THR A 162 1.01 29.66 -6.14
C THR A 162 0.53 31.06 -5.81
N VAL A 163 -0.02 31.22 -4.61
CA VAL A 163 -0.37 32.53 -4.05
C VAL A 163 0.40 32.75 -2.74
N ASP A 164 0.68 34.01 -2.43
CA ASP A 164 1.31 34.38 -1.18
C ASP A 164 0.24 34.48 -0.08
N LEU A 165 0.32 33.57 0.90
CA LEU A 165 -0.52 33.59 2.10
C LEU A 165 0.34 33.83 3.33
N PRO A 166 -0.22 34.42 4.41
CA PRO A 166 0.47 34.52 5.69
C PRO A 166 0.92 33.14 6.18
N GLU A 167 2.18 33.01 6.60
CA GLU A 167 2.70 31.78 7.18
C GLU A 167 1.93 31.45 8.46
N LYS A 168 1.50 30.19 8.58
CA LYS A 168 0.86 29.65 9.78
C LYS A 168 1.71 28.52 10.34
N PRO A 169 1.76 28.34 11.67
CA PRO A 169 2.44 27.21 12.26
C PRO A 169 1.78 25.89 11.80
N PRO A 170 2.55 24.79 11.73
CA PRO A 170 2.00 23.49 11.41
C PRO A 170 0.90 23.08 12.39
N VAL A 171 -0.16 22.45 11.87
CA VAL A 171 -1.23 21.90 12.69
C VAL A 171 -0.95 20.43 13.02
N CYS A 172 -1.31 20.00 14.22
CA CYS A 172 -1.32 18.59 14.60
C CYS A 172 -2.78 18.19 14.89
N LEU A 173 -3.31 17.28 14.07
CA LEU A 173 -4.70 16.82 14.21
C LEU A 173 -4.80 15.48 14.95
N ALA A 174 -3.68 14.91 15.39
CA ALA A 174 -3.58 13.67 16.15
C ALA A 174 -4.20 13.83 17.56
N SER A 175 -5.51 13.93 17.64
CA SER A 175 -6.28 14.02 18.90
C SER A 175 -7.78 13.69 18.76
N ARG A 176 -8.29 13.42 17.55
CA ARG A 176 -9.69 13.03 17.35
C ARG A 176 -9.97 11.67 18.00
N LYS A 177 -11.05 11.56 18.78
CA LYS A 177 -11.39 10.39 19.62
C LYS A 177 -12.30 9.36 18.97
N ASP A 178 -12.97 9.70 17.87
CA ASP A 178 -13.84 8.77 17.14
C ASP A 178 -13.03 8.05 16.08
N TYR A 179 -12.53 6.87 16.42
CA TYR A 179 -11.72 6.05 15.52
C TYR A 179 -12.59 5.04 14.79
N TRP A 180 -12.66 5.15 13.47
CA TRP A 180 -13.05 4.00 12.66
C TRP A 180 -11.98 2.92 12.81
N ARG A 181 -12.38 1.73 13.28
CA ARG A 181 -11.48 0.59 13.49
C ARG A 181 -12.09 -0.68 12.95
N LEU A 182 -11.24 -1.53 12.41
CA LEU A 182 -11.64 -2.86 11.96
C LEU A 182 -11.68 -3.85 13.12
N PRO A 183 -12.58 -4.85 13.07
CA PRO A 183 -12.64 -5.88 14.10
C PRO A 183 -11.41 -6.79 14.03
N ARG A 184 -10.75 -7.01 15.17
CA ARG A 184 -9.56 -7.88 15.29
C ARG A 184 -9.98 -9.28 15.73
N ARG A 185 -10.67 -9.99 14.83
CA ARG A 185 -11.11 -11.37 15.08
C ARG A 185 -9.96 -12.34 14.81
N LYS A 186 -9.92 -13.43 15.59
CA LYS A 186 -8.93 -14.49 15.42
C LYS A 186 -9.32 -15.45 14.31
N VAL A 187 -8.33 -15.91 13.57
CA VAL A 187 -8.45 -16.93 12.55
C VAL A 187 -7.95 -18.24 13.13
N GLU A 188 -8.85 -19.21 13.21
CA GLU A 188 -8.56 -20.55 13.76
C GLU A 188 -8.43 -21.59 12.65
N ALA A 189 -9.21 -21.47 11.57
CA ALA A 189 -9.20 -22.43 10.47
C ALA A 189 -9.50 -21.79 9.11
N LEU A 190 -9.20 -22.53 8.05
CA LEU A 190 -9.54 -22.21 6.67
C LEU A 190 -10.35 -23.37 6.07
N ASN A 191 -11.41 -23.03 5.33
CA ASN A 191 -12.19 -24.01 4.59
C ASN A 191 -11.30 -24.83 3.63
N GLY A 192 -11.29 -26.15 3.80
CA GLY A 192 -10.41 -27.05 3.06
C GLY A 192 -10.75 -27.17 1.56
N GLU A 193 -12.00 -26.95 1.15
CA GLU A 193 -12.38 -26.91 -0.26
C GLU A 193 -11.83 -25.64 -0.94
N LEU A 194 -11.96 -24.49 -0.29
CA LEU A 194 -11.37 -23.24 -0.75
C LEU A 194 -9.86 -23.37 -0.95
N ALA A 195 -9.16 -24.00 0.00
CA ALA A 195 -7.73 -24.22 -0.09
C ALA A 195 -7.36 -25.08 -1.32
N LYS A 196 -8.11 -26.16 -1.58
CA LYS A 196 -7.91 -27.02 -2.75
C LYS A 196 -8.20 -26.30 -4.06
N GLU A 197 -9.25 -25.50 -4.12
CA GLU A 197 -9.60 -24.71 -5.31
C GLU A 197 -8.50 -23.69 -5.65
N LEU A 198 -7.98 -22.99 -4.65
CA LEU A 198 -6.85 -22.07 -4.82
C LEU A 198 -5.62 -22.80 -5.33
N VAL A 199 -5.22 -23.91 -4.72
CA VAL A 199 -4.04 -24.66 -5.15
C VAL A 199 -4.21 -25.22 -6.57
N ALA A 200 -5.38 -25.78 -6.89
CA ALA A 200 -5.68 -26.23 -8.25
C ALA A 200 -5.57 -25.08 -9.27
N LYS A 201 -6.06 -23.88 -8.92
CA LYS A 201 -5.90 -22.70 -9.76
C LYS A 201 -4.44 -22.30 -9.89
N SER A 202 -3.67 -22.29 -8.80
CA SER A 202 -2.23 -21.98 -8.79
C SER A 202 -1.44 -22.89 -9.74
N ILE A 203 -1.71 -24.19 -9.72
CA ILE A 203 -1.08 -25.15 -10.64
C ILE A 203 -1.46 -24.85 -12.10
N SER A 204 -2.72 -24.50 -12.35
CA SER A 204 -3.22 -24.26 -13.71
C SER A 204 -2.62 -23.03 -14.39
N ILE A 205 -2.20 -22.01 -13.63
CA ILE A 205 -1.68 -20.74 -14.18
C ILE A 205 -0.17 -20.73 -14.37
N GLY A 206 0.54 -21.80 -13.98
CA GLY A 206 1.99 -21.93 -14.12
C GLY A 206 2.76 -21.78 -12.81
N GLN A 207 3.95 -22.38 -12.76
CA GLN A 207 4.80 -22.39 -11.57
C GLN A 207 5.26 -20.98 -11.17
N GLY A 208 5.26 -20.71 -9.86
CA GLY A 208 5.77 -19.47 -9.28
C GLY A 208 4.77 -18.31 -9.22
N ARG A 209 3.56 -18.47 -9.78
CA ARG A 209 2.49 -17.48 -9.64
C ARG A 209 1.61 -17.77 -8.44
N GLU A 210 1.32 -16.72 -7.69
CA GLU A 210 0.37 -16.77 -6.59
C GLU A 210 -1.05 -16.63 -7.12
N VAL A 211 -2.00 -17.22 -6.42
CA VAL A 211 -3.43 -16.93 -6.59
C VAL A 211 -4.00 -16.47 -5.27
N SER A 212 -5.02 -15.62 -5.33
CA SER A 212 -5.65 -15.11 -4.13
C SER A 212 -7.14 -14.90 -4.29
N VAL A 213 -7.82 -14.86 -3.16
CA VAL A 213 -9.24 -14.62 -3.04
C VAL A 213 -9.50 -13.89 -1.73
N MET A 214 -10.52 -13.05 -1.70
CA MET A 214 -11.05 -12.57 -0.44
C MET A 214 -11.97 -13.63 0.17
N GLY A 215 -11.69 -14.01 1.41
CA GLY A 215 -12.53 -14.85 2.25
C GLY A 215 -13.32 -14.03 3.28
N LEU A 216 -14.25 -14.69 3.96
CA LEU A 216 -15.06 -14.11 5.02
C LEU A 216 -14.86 -14.92 6.30
N LEU A 217 -14.46 -14.26 7.39
CA LEU A 217 -14.31 -14.92 8.67
C LEU A 217 -15.66 -15.07 9.37
N ASP A 218 -16.10 -16.31 9.59
CA ASP A 218 -17.34 -16.60 10.33
C ASP A 218 -17.20 -16.38 11.85
N GLU A 219 -18.25 -16.70 12.60
CA GLU A 219 -18.27 -16.54 14.06
C GLU A 219 -17.41 -17.59 14.80
N GLN A 220 -17.12 -18.71 14.15
CA GLN A 220 -16.32 -19.81 14.69
C GLN A 220 -14.82 -19.57 14.47
N GLY A 221 -14.45 -18.55 13.69
CA GLY A 221 -13.06 -18.26 13.34
C GLY A 221 -12.58 -19.04 12.11
N THR A 222 -13.49 -19.56 11.30
CA THR A 222 -13.17 -20.25 10.04
C THR A 222 -13.33 -19.30 8.85
N VAL A 223 -12.35 -19.30 7.96
CA VAL A 223 -12.40 -18.51 6.72
C VAL A 223 -13.21 -19.25 5.67
N GLN A 224 -14.33 -18.66 5.27
CA GLN A 224 -15.23 -19.14 4.22
C GLN A 224 -14.95 -18.45 2.89
N PRO A 225 -15.25 -19.09 1.74
CA PRO A 225 -15.17 -18.43 0.43
C PRO A 225 -16.15 -17.26 0.33
N LEU A 226 -15.69 -16.14 -0.24
CA LEU A 226 -16.52 -14.96 -0.50
C LEU A 226 -16.38 -14.50 -1.96
N GLY A 227 -15.15 -14.36 -2.44
CA GLY A 227 -14.85 -13.81 -3.74
C GLY A 227 -14.50 -14.82 -4.83
N LYS A 228 -14.24 -14.31 -6.04
CA LYS A 228 -13.66 -15.07 -7.16
C LYS A 228 -12.14 -15.19 -6.99
N ILE A 229 -11.57 -16.31 -7.40
CA ILE A 229 -10.11 -16.47 -7.41
C ILE A 229 -9.48 -15.58 -8.47
N ILE A 230 -8.46 -14.82 -8.08
CA ILE A 230 -7.68 -13.89 -8.88
C ILE A 230 -6.25 -14.42 -8.99
N ALA A 231 -5.68 -14.38 -10.20
CA ALA A 231 -4.27 -14.68 -10.39
C ALA A 231 -3.43 -13.46 -10.01
N GLY A 232 -2.35 -13.68 -9.26
CA GLY A 232 -1.34 -12.69 -8.92
C GLY A 232 -0.11 -12.77 -9.81
N GLY A 233 0.93 -12.06 -9.38
CA GLY A 233 2.27 -12.14 -9.96
C GLY A 233 3.14 -13.18 -9.26
N MET A 234 4.46 -13.05 -9.45
CA MET A 234 5.45 -13.82 -8.69
C MET A 234 5.76 -13.11 -7.37
N GLY A 235 5.26 -13.65 -6.25
CA GLY A 235 5.52 -13.11 -4.91
C GLY A 235 4.64 -11.92 -4.50
N PHE A 236 3.55 -11.65 -5.22
CA PHE A 236 2.58 -10.61 -4.84
C PHE A 236 1.24 -10.77 -5.55
N VAL A 237 0.20 -10.20 -4.94
CA VAL A 237 -1.12 -10.00 -5.56
C VAL A 237 -1.46 -8.50 -5.54
N PRO A 238 -1.76 -7.89 -6.69
CA PRO A 238 -2.11 -6.46 -6.75
C PRO A 238 -3.36 -6.14 -5.91
N ALA A 239 -3.35 -5.00 -5.22
CA ALA A 239 -4.37 -4.68 -4.21
C ALA A 239 -5.75 -4.47 -4.83
N ARG A 240 -5.84 -3.76 -5.97
CA ARG A 240 -7.16 -3.54 -6.61
C ARG A 240 -7.70 -4.84 -7.18
N LEU A 241 -6.86 -5.64 -7.84
CA LEU A 241 -7.27 -6.93 -8.38
C LEU A 241 -7.70 -7.89 -7.28
N MET A 242 -6.97 -7.95 -6.16
CA MET A 242 -7.38 -8.76 -5.02
C MET A 242 -8.75 -8.31 -4.49
N ALA A 243 -8.98 -7.00 -4.31
CA ALA A 243 -10.27 -6.49 -3.85
C ALA A 243 -11.43 -6.76 -4.84
N SER A 244 -11.13 -6.78 -6.14
CA SER A 244 -12.11 -7.13 -7.19
C SER A 244 -12.65 -8.55 -7.09
N SER A 245 -12.01 -9.42 -6.29
CA SER A 245 -12.55 -10.75 -6.01
C SER A 245 -13.92 -10.69 -5.34
N ALA A 246 -14.19 -9.68 -4.49
CA ALA A 246 -15.37 -9.64 -3.62
C ALA A 246 -16.15 -8.31 -3.66
N ALA A 247 -15.66 -7.28 -4.35
CA ALA A 247 -16.33 -6.00 -4.48
C ALA A 247 -16.25 -5.44 -5.89
N ASP A 248 -17.21 -4.58 -6.26
CA ASP A 248 -17.14 -3.79 -7.47
C ASP A 248 -16.18 -2.60 -7.29
N ILE A 249 -15.03 -2.66 -7.96
CA ILE A 249 -13.95 -1.68 -7.85
C ILE A 249 -14.02 -0.56 -8.90
N GLU A 250 -14.95 -0.64 -9.87
CA GLU A 250 -15.04 0.33 -10.97
C GLU A 250 -15.31 1.73 -10.44
N GLY A 251 -14.50 2.68 -10.86
CA GLY A 251 -14.60 4.09 -10.49
C GLY A 251 -14.38 4.38 -9.00
N LYS A 252 -13.85 3.42 -8.22
CA LYS A 252 -13.68 3.53 -6.77
C LYS A 252 -12.21 3.40 -6.34
N SER A 253 -11.83 4.19 -5.36
CA SER A 253 -10.45 4.22 -4.86
C SER A 253 -10.16 3.07 -3.91
N LEU A 254 -8.88 2.73 -3.68
CA LEU A 254 -8.51 1.73 -2.68
C LEU A 254 -9.03 2.08 -1.27
N ARG A 255 -8.94 3.35 -0.84
CA ARG A 255 -9.48 3.80 0.45
C ARG A 255 -10.99 3.53 0.58
N GLU A 256 -11.76 3.74 -0.48
CA GLU A 256 -13.21 3.48 -0.50
C GLU A 256 -13.48 1.98 -0.48
N ILE A 257 -12.83 1.22 -1.36
CA ILE A 257 -13.03 -0.23 -1.49
C ILE A 257 -12.77 -0.95 -0.16
N TYR A 258 -11.60 -0.71 0.44
CA TYR A 258 -11.21 -1.39 1.68
C TYR A 258 -11.87 -0.81 2.94
N GLY A 259 -12.24 0.47 2.90
CA GLY A 259 -12.87 1.17 4.02
C GLY A 259 -14.39 0.97 4.12
N GLU A 260 -15.07 0.70 3.00
CA GLU A 260 -16.53 0.77 2.93
C GLU A 260 -17.19 -0.42 2.22
N LEU A 261 -16.58 -0.94 1.14
CA LEU A 261 -17.22 -1.96 0.31
C LEU A 261 -16.91 -3.39 0.77
N LEU A 262 -15.66 -3.64 1.18
CA LEU A 262 -15.25 -4.95 1.67
C LEU A 262 -15.80 -5.19 3.09
N PRO A 263 -16.31 -6.40 3.40
CA PRO A 263 -16.81 -6.72 4.72
C PRO A 263 -15.77 -6.45 5.83
N PRO A 264 -16.16 -5.94 7.00
CA PRO A 264 -15.24 -5.70 8.12
C PRO A 264 -14.51 -6.94 8.65
N ASN A 265 -15.00 -8.14 8.36
CA ASN A 265 -14.40 -9.43 8.73
C ASN A 265 -13.81 -10.18 7.52
N ALA A 266 -13.48 -9.47 6.46
CA ALA A 266 -12.84 -10.05 5.29
C ALA A 266 -11.38 -10.46 5.60
N VAL A 267 -10.92 -11.55 4.99
CA VAL A 267 -9.58 -12.14 5.16
C VAL A 267 -8.95 -12.36 3.79
N ILE A 268 -7.72 -11.93 3.61
CA ILE A 268 -6.98 -12.17 2.37
C ILE A 268 -6.46 -13.60 2.42
N VAL A 269 -6.75 -14.41 1.40
CA VAL A 269 -6.23 -15.78 1.30
C VAL A 269 -5.44 -15.89 0.00
N HIS A 270 -4.22 -16.41 0.06
CA HIS A 270 -3.38 -16.61 -1.12
C HIS A 270 -2.54 -17.89 -1.06
N THR A 271 -1.96 -18.29 -2.19
CA THR A 271 -1.05 -19.44 -2.28
C THR A 271 0.41 -19.01 -2.21
N HIS A 272 1.24 -19.84 -1.59
CA HIS A 272 2.70 -19.77 -1.60
C HIS A 272 3.27 -21.02 -2.30
N PRO A 273 3.46 -20.99 -3.63
CA PRO A 273 4.04 -22.11 -4.37
C PRO A 273 5.47 -22.42 -3.87
N GLY A 274 5.76 -23.70 -3.61
CA GLY A 274 7.09 -24.16 -3.18
C GLY A 274 7.39 -23.98 -1.68
N GLY A 275 6.44 -23.47 -0.89
CA GLY A 275 6.59 -23.24 0.54
C GLY A 275 5.59 -24.01 1.42
N THR A 276 5.65 -23.76 2.73
CA THR A 276 4.70 -24.29 3.74
C THR A 276 3.62 -23.28 4.12
N GLY A 277 3.56 -22.14 3.42
CA GLY A 277 2.66 -21.03 3.74
C GLY A 277 3.25 -20.06 4.75
N VAL A 278 4.53 -20.14 5.07
CA VAL A 278 5.21 -19.12 5.90
C VAL A 278 5.35 -17.83 5.09
N MET A 279 4.93 -16.73 5.71
CA MET A 279 4.90 -15.40 5.10
C MET A 279 6.10 -14.53 5.50
N HIS A 280 6.35 -13.53 4.67
CA HIS A 280 7.39 -12.52 4.87
C HIS A 280 6.79 -11.13 5.15
N VAL A 281 7.66 -10.14 5.40
CA VAL A 281 7.25 -8.76 5.68
C VAL A 281 6.36 -8.14 4.59
N GLY A 282 6.50 -8.60 3.34
CA GLY A 282 5.66 -8.19 2.22
C GLY A 282 4.19 -8.52 2.45
N ASP A 283 3.88 -9.74 2.89
CA ASP A 283 2.50 -10.20 3.16
C ASP A 283 1.91 -9.46 4.36
N ALA A 284 2.71 -9.34 5.44
CA ALA A 284 2.30 -8.61 6.64
C ALA A 284 1.93 -7.16 6.31
N SER A 285 2.69 -6.52 5.42
CA SER A 285 2.42 -5.17 4.95
C SER A 285 1.22 -5.12 4.01
N ALA A 286 1.12 -6.06 3.06
CA ALA A 286 0.09 -6.13 2.03
C ALA A 286 -1.28 -6.59 2.55
N GLY A 287 -1.36 -7.15 3.76
CA GLY A 287 -2.61 -7.48 4.43
C GLY A 287 -2.84 -6.64 5.70
N PRO A 288 -2.46 -7.15 6.89
CA PRO A 288 -2.85 -6.54 8.17
C PRO A 288 -2.21 -5.17 8.42
N GLY A 289 -1.01 -4.91 7.89
CA GLY A 289 -0.32 -3.63 8.00
C GLY A 289 -1.03 -2.51 7.24
N THR A 290 -1.35 -2.72 5.97
CA THR A 290 -1.97 -1.69 5.12
C THR A 290 -3.48 -1.69 5.24
N TRP A 291 -4.12 -2.85 5.08
CA TRP A 291 -5.57 -2.97 4.94
C TRP A 291 -6.29 -3.41 6.22
N GLY A 292 -5.56 -3.67 7.29
CA GLY A 292 -6.15 -4.09 8.57
C GLY A 292 -6.94 -5.41 8.45
N ARG A 293 -6.60 -6.24 7.46
CA ARG A 293 -7.19 -7.57 7.22
C ARG A 293 -6.18 -8.65 7.55
N PRO A 294 -6.55 -9.73 8.25
CA PRO A 294 -5.70 -10.91 8.34
C PRO A 294 -5.35 -11.42 6.95
N ILE A 295 -4.18 -12.02 6.82
CA ILE A 295 -3.71 -12.64 5.57
C ILE A 295 -3.33 -14.10 5.84
N VAL A 296 -3.81 -15.01 5.00
CA VAL A 296 -3.61 -16.46 5.09
C VAL A 296 -2.86 -16.92 3.85
N ALA A 297 -1.74 -17.61 4.05
CA ALA A 297 -0.97 -18.23 2.98
C ALA A 297 -1.08 -19.76 3.02
N ILE A 298 -1.39 -20.37 1.87
CA ILE A 298 -1.46 -21.81 1.67
C ILE A 298 -0.20 -22.27 0.94
N GLY A 299 0.66 -23.00 1.64
CA GLY A 299 1.85 -23.61 1.04
C GLY A 299 1.51 -24.88 0.30
N HIS A 300 1.98 -25.03 -0.93
CA HIS A 300 1.86 -26.27 -1.69
C HIS A 300 3.11 -26.53 -2.53
N ASP A 301 3.36 -27.80 -2.88
CA ASP A 301 4.43 -28.15 -3.81
C ASP A 301 3.99 -28.09 -5.28
N GLN A 302 4.90 -28.48 -6.18
CA GLN A 302 4.69 -28.50 -7.63
C GLN A 302 3.57 -29.44 -8.08
N ASP A 303 3.25 -30.46 -7.29
CA ASP A 303 2.22 -31.47 -7.59
C ASP A 303 0.85 -31.06 -7.03
N GLY A 304 0.80 -29.94 -6.28
CA GLY A 304 -0.43 -29.45 -5.64
C GLY A 304 -0.68 -30.01 -4.27
N GLU A 305 0.27 -30.72 -3.67
CA GLU A 305 0.12 -31.24 -2.33
C GLU A 305 0.30 -30.10 -1.32
N ILE A 306 -0.77 -29.80 -0.58
CA ILE A 306 -0.76 -28.78 0.45
C ILE A 306 0.18 -29.20 1.59
N LYS A 307 1.15 -28.33 1.91
CA LYS A 307 2.13 -28.55 2.98
C LYS A 307 1.74 -27.88 4.29
N GLY A 308 0.87 -26.87 4.25
CA GLY A 308 0.38 -26.17 5.42
C GLY A 308 -0.35 -24.88 5.05
N ALA A 309 -1.03 -24.31 6.05
CA ALA A 309 -1.60 -22.98 5.97
C ALA A 309 -1.20 -22.17 7.21
N THR A 310 -0.82 -20.92 7.02
CA THR A 310 -0.53 -20.01 8.13
C THR A 310 -1.25 -18.69 7.96
N VAL A 311 -1.45 -17.97 9.06
CA VAL A 311 -2.08 -16.66 9.11
C VAL A 311 -1.16 -15.65 9.79
N ILE A 312 -1.17 -14.41 9.30
CA ILE A 312 -0.74 -13.23 10.06
C ILE A 312 -2.01 -12.46 10.42
N GLU A 313 -2.29 -12.39 11.72
CA GLU A 313 -3.44 -11.68 12.26
C GLU A 313 -3.14 -10.18 12.45
N VAL A 314 -4.20 -9.42 12.71
CA VAL A 314 -4.11 -7.99 13.02
C VAL A 314 -3.76 -7.80 14.50
N GLU A 315 -2.47 -7.64 14.79
CA GLU A 315 -1.95 -7.52 16.15
C GLU A 315 -1.08 -6.28 16.40
N ASP A 316 -1.02 -5.82 17.64
CA ASP A 316 -0.23 -4.64 18.02
C ASP A 316 1.27 -4.80 17.79
N ARG A 317 1.78 -6.04 17.88
CA ARG A 317 3.18 -6.33 17.59
C ARG A 317 3.53 -6.00 16.14
N LEU A 318 2.64 -6.29 15.20
CA LEU A 318 2.82 -5.96 13.79
C LEU A 318 3.05 -4.47 13.58
N TYR A 319 2.22 -3.63 14.20
CA TYR A 319 2.32 -2.18 14.07
C TYR A 319 3.58 -1.61 14.71
N ARG A 320 4.02 -2.16 15.84
CA ARG A 320 5.29 -1.76 16.46
C ARG A 320 6.49 -2.06 15.56
N LEU A 321 6.50 -3.22 14.89
CA LEU A 321 7.55 -3.56 13.92
C LEU A 321 7.53 -2.62 12.72
N ALA A 322 6.35 -2.24 12.22
CA ALA A 322 6.21 -1.29 11.11
C ALA A 322 6.67 0.13 11.50
N ASP A 323 6.30 0.61 12.69
CA ASP A 323 6.75 1.90 13.21
C ASP A 323 8.27 1.93 13.41
N GLU A 324 8.86 0.82 13.86
CA GLU A 324 10.31 0.69 14.01
C GLU A 324 11.03 0.68 12.65
N ASP A 325 10.52 -0.05 11.66
CA ASP A 325 11.10 -0.07 10.31
C ASP A 325 11.12 1.33 9.68
N GLU A 326 10.02 2.09 9.78
CA GLU A 326 9.96 3.46 9.27
C GLU A 326 10.93 4.41 9.99
N LYS A 327 11.13 4.24 11.31
CA LYS A 327 12.14 5.01 12.06
C LYS A 327 13.56 4.68 11.60
N LEU A 328 13.87 3.39 11.37
CA LEU A 328 15.17 2.96 10.86
C LEU A 328 15.41 3.47 9.43
N ASN A 329 14.36 3.55 8.59
CA ASN A 329 14.43 4.13 7.25
C ASN A 329 14.84 5.60 7.24
N LEU A 330 14.45 6.35 8.28
CA LEU A 330 14.87 7.74 8.47
C LEU A 330 16.28 7.81 9.06
N ALA A 331 16.55 7.05 10.12
CA ALA A 331 17.84 7.02 10.82
C ALA A 331 19.00 6.60 9.91
N PHE A 332 18.73 5.81 8.85
CA PHE A 332 19.74 5.42 7.86
C PHE A 332 20.51 6.62 7.29
N PHE A 333 19.83 7.75 7.07
CA PHE A 333 20.46 8.95 6.52
C PHE A 333 21.18 9.81 7.57
N GLU A 334 21.02 9.48 8.84
CA GLU A 334 21.69 10.12 9.97
C GLU A 334 22.93 9.33 10.42
N ALA A 335 23.16 8.13 9.86
CA ALA A 335 24.31 7.30 10.16
C ALA A 335 25.61 7.97 9.70
N GLY A 336 26.42 8.42 10.66
CA GLY A 336 27.69 9.09 10.41
C GLY A 336 28.89 8.14 10.23
N THR A 337 28.72 6.84 10.49
CA THR A 337 29.79 5.83 10.38
C THR A 337 29.28 4.51 9.78
N PRO A 338 30.17 3.69 9.17
CA PRO A 338 29.80 2.37 8.67
C PRO A 338 29.21 1.45 9.74
N GLU A 339 29.67 1.55 10.98
CA GLU A 339 29.16 0.75 12.09
C GLU A 339 27.70 1.11 12.42
N ALA A 340 27.38 2.41 12.48
CA ALA A 340 26.01 2.87 12.69
C ALA A 340 25.08 2.45 11.55
N GLU A 341 25.55 2.50 10.29
CA GLU A 341 24.79 2.00 9.15
C GLU A 341 24.57 0.48 9.24
N ALA A 342 25.61 -0.27 9.60
CA ALA A 342 25.54 -1.72 9.77
C ALA A 342 24.54 -2.12 10.86
N ASP A 343 24.53 -1.41 12.00
CA ASP A 343 23.57 -1.65 13.08
C ASP A 343 22.13 -1.45 12.63
N ILE A 344 21.86 -0.37 11.87
CA ILE A 344 20.54 -0.10 11.28
C ILE A 344 20.13 -1.23 10.34
N ARG A 345 21.00 -1.63 9.41
CA ARG A 345 20.72 -2.72 8.46
C ARG A 345 20.48 -4.04 9.18
N ASN A 346 21.31 -4.38 10.17
CA ASN A 346 21.17 -5.59 10.98
C ASN A 346 19.84 -5.60 11.73
N ARG A 347 19.43 -4.46 12.30
CA ARG A 347 18.11 -4.38 12.94
C ARG A 347 16.96 -4.57 11.96
N LYS A 348 17.05 -3.98 10.76
CA LYS A 348 16.05 -4.21 9.69
C LYS A 348 15.94 -5.68 9.31
N PHE A 349 17.06 -6.40 9.21
CA PHE A 349 17.05 -7.86 9.01
C PHE A 349 16.38 -8.60 10.17
N GLY A 350 16.65 -8.18 11.41
CA GLY A 350 15.99 -8.72 12.61
C GLY A 350 14.47 -8.50 12.59
N ILE A 351 14.00 -7.31 12.21
CA ILE A 351 12.57 -7.02 12.05
C ILE A 351 11.93 -7.97 11.03
N ALA A 352 12.57 -8.20 9.88
CA ALA A 352 12.07 -9.12 8.87
C ALA A 352 11.90 -10.55 9.41
N GLN A 353 12.83 -11.02 10.25
CA GLN A 353 12.70 -12.31 10.93
C GLN A 353 11.57 -12.33 11.96
N GLU A 354 11.37 -11.24 12.69
CA GLU A 354 10.26 -11.12 13.65
C GLU A 354 8.89 -11.13 12.98
N TYR A 355 8.76 -10.56 11.77
CA TYR A 355 7.56 -10.67 10.95
C TYR A 355 7.24 -12.12 10.60
N THR A 356 8.24 -12.91 10.20
CA THR A 356 8.05 -14.35 10.00
C THR A 356 7.56 -15.04 11.27
N GLY A 357 8.02 -14.60 12.44
CA GLY A 357 7.55 -15.07 13.74
C GLY A 357 6.10 -14.72 14.10
N LEU A 358 5.42 -13.87 13.32
CA LEU A 358 3.98 -13.61 13.47
C LEU A 358 3.11 -14.67 12.78
N CYS A 359 3.69 -15.53 11.94
CA CYS A 359 2.94 -16.57 11.24
C CYS A 359 2.44 -17.63 12.22
N LYS A 360 1.12 -17.73 12.37
CA LYS A 360 0.44 -18.76 13.17
C LYS A 360 -0.08 -19.86 12.24
N PRO A 361 0.22 -21.15 12.48
CA PRO A 361 -0.40 -22.23 11.71
C PRO A 361 -1.90 -22.32 12.02
N ILE A 362 -2.70 -22.65 11.01
CA ILE A 362 -4.16 -22.84 11.14
C ILE A 362 -4.59 -24.18 10.54
N GLU A 363 -5.76 -24.67 10.95
CA GLU A 363 -6.30 -25.92 10.46
C GLU A 363 -6.99 -25.75 9.09
N LEU A 364 -7.00 -26.82 8.30
CA LEU A 364 -7.83 -26.94 7.10
C LEU A 364 -9.00 -27.85 7.42
N VAL A 365 -10.22 -27.30 7.45
CA VAL A 365 -11.43 -27.97 7.96
C VAL A 365 -12.50 -28.18 6.90
#